data_AF-A0A1I7KDW5-F1
#
_entry.id   AF-A0A1I7KDW5-F1
#
_cell.length_a   1.000
_cell.length_b   1.000
_cell.length_c   1.000
_cell.angle_alpha   90.00
_cell.angle_beta   90.00
_cell.angle_gamma   90.00
#
_symmetry.space_group_name_H-M   'P 1'
#
loop_
_entity.id
_entity.type
_entity.pdbx_description
1 polymer ?
#
loop_
_entity_poly.entity_id
_entity_poly.type
_entity_poly.pdbx_seq_one_letter_code
_entity_poly.pdbx_strand_id
1 'polypeptide(L)'
;MTTLAYPVSVRGRRHTEVEKYVRITGKRQVTIPKDFFDQLRMGSVLRAYVEDGRLVMEPVRVEDPMDFTQEIINDLADEGLTGEELKKEFARRREGMLAAMKKLVEESRKEALESSEPDGDAFMEELINGDA
;
A
#
# COMPACT_ATOMS: atom_id res chain seq x y z
N MET A 1 14.54 18.59 14.74
CA MET A 1 14.14 19.32 13.53
C MET A 1 12.76 18.83 13.16
N THR A 2 11.73 19.63 13.43
CA THR A 2 10.32 19.24 13.24
C THR A 2 9.95 19.41 11.77
N THR A 3 9.86 18.30 11.04
CA THR A 3 9.38 18.30 9.66
C THR A 3 7.85 18.50 9.70
N LEU A 4 7.40 19.74 9.52
CA LEU A 4 6.00 20.04 9.26
C LEU A 4 5.62 19.43 7.90
N ALA A 5 4.81 18.36 7.92
CA ALA A 5 4.13 17.86 6.75
C ALA A 5 3.03 18.87 6.37
N TYR A 6 3.18 19.55 5.23
CA TYR A 6 2.16 20.50 4.76
C TYR A 6 0.90 19.73 4.33
N PRO A 7 -0.31 20.18 4.75
CA PRO A 7 -1.55 19.57 4.28
C PRO A 7 -1.77 19.89 2.79
N VAL A 8 -1.91 18.85 1.97
CA VAL A 8 -2.37 19.00 0.58
C VAL A 8 -3.85 19.34 0.61
N SER A 9 -4.22 20.54 0.15
CA SER A 9 -5.62 20.98 0.08
C SER A 9 -6.36 20.21 -1.01
N VAL A 10 -7.18 19.23 -0.63
CA VAL A 10 -7.98 18.44 -1.57
C VAL A 10 -9.26 19.20 -1.92
N ARG A 11 -9.27 19.86 -3.07
CA ARG A 11 -10.47 20.56 -3.59
C ARG A 11 -11.49 19.51 -4.07
N GLY A 12 -12.70 19.53 -3.51
CA GLY A 12 -13.84 18.76 -4.04
C GLY A 12 -14.25 17.48 -3.29
N ARG A 13 -13.82 17.27 -2.04
CA ARG A 13 -14.34 16.13 -1.25
C ARG A 13 -15.80 16.39 -0.85
N ARG A 14 -16.73 15.58 -1.38
CA ARG A 14 -17.97 15.29 -0.64
C ARG A 14 -17.51 14.66 0.68
N HIS A 15 -18.03 15.14 1.80
CA HIS A 15 -17.75 14.58 3.12
C HIS A 15 -18.23 13.12 3.11
N THR A 16 -17.35 12.19 2.76
CA THR A 16 -17.59 10.74 2.90
C THR A 16 -16.85 10.29 4.14
N GLU A 17 -17.57 9.56 4.98
CA GLU A 17 -17.29 9.28 6.37
C GLU A 17 -15.89 8.65 6.58
N VAL A 18 -15.22 9.09 7.65
CA VAL A 18 -13.94 8.60 8.20
C VAL A 18 -12.67 9.20 7.57
N GLU A 19 -12.22 10.33 8.13
CA GLU A 19 -10.86 10.86 7.99
C GLU A 19 -10.09 10.57 9.28
N LYS A 20 -8.86 10.04 9.17
CA LYS A 20 -7.98 9.72 10.31
C LYS A 20 -6.57 10.22 10.07
N TYR A 21 -5.95 10.82 11.08
CA TYR A 21 -4.54 11.18 11.05
C TYR A 21 -3.72 9.95 11.46
N VAL A 22 -2.70 9.59 10.66
CA VAL A 22 -1.80 8.47 10.96
C VAL A 22 -0.38 8.97 11.16
N ARG A 23 0.33 8.40 12.12
CA ARG A 23 1.74 8.69 12.37
C ARG A 23 2.63 7.89 11.42
N ILE A 24 3.67 8.52 10.89
CA ILE A 24 4.76 7.85 10.18
C ILE A 24 5.85 7.49 11.20
N THR A 25 6.22 6.21 11.29
CA THR A 25 7.26 5.72 12.21
C THR A 25 8.66 6.14 11.74
N GLY A 26 9.67 5.97 12.60
CA GLY A 26 11.07 6.24 12.23
C GLY A 26 11.57 5.37 11.07
N LYS A 27 10.95 4.21 10.85
CA LYS A 27 11.21 3.30 9.73
C LYS A 27 10.38 3.63 8.47
N ARG A 28 9.66 4.76 8.45
CA ARG A 28 8.75 5.19 7.36
C ARG A 28 7.57 4.24 7.17
N GLN A 29 7.19 3.51 8.21
CA GLN A 29 5.99 2.68 8.21
C GLN A 29 4.78 3.53 8.65
N VAL A 30 3.60 3.15 8.20
CA VAL A 30 2.33 3.70 8.69
C VAL A 30 1.46 2.53 9.12
N THR A 31 0.80 2.65 10.27
CA THR A 31 -0.23 1.70 10.66
C THR A 31 -1.55 2.13 10.05
N ILE A 32 -2.20 1.22 9.31
CA ILE A 32 -3.52 1.45 8.74
C ILE A 32 -4.56 1.18 9.85
N PRO A 33 -5.39 2.16 10.22
CA PRO A 33 -6.45 1.96 11.20
C PRO A 33 -7.40 0.84 10.79
N LYS A 34 -7.88 0.05 11.76
CA LYS A 34 -8.72 -1.13 11.50
C LYS A 34 -9.94 -0.84 10.62
N ASP A 35 -10.62 0.28 10.84
CA ASP A 35 -11.80 0.66 10.06
C ASP A 35 -11.51 0.78 8.55
N PHE A 36 -10.34 1.32 8.18
CA PHE A 36 -9.93 1.43 6.78
C PHE A 36 -9.58 0.07 6.19
N PHE A 37 -8.88 -0.76 6.95
CA PHE A 37 -8.53 -2.12 6.57
C PHE A 37 -9.79 -2.94 6.24
N ASP A 38 -10.78 -2.89 7.13
CA ASP A 38 -12.04 -3.62 7.02
C ASP A 38 -12.93 -3.07 5.88
N GLN A 39 -13.09 -1.74 5.79
CA GLN A 39 -13.92 -1.11 4.75
C GLN A 39 -13.39 -1.33 3.33
N LEU A 40 -12.07 -1.20 3.15
CA LEU A 40 -11.42 -1.40 1.85
C LEU A 40 -11.12 -2.88 1.57
N ARG A 41 -11.42 -3.77 2.53
CA ARG A 41 -11.13 -5.22 2.47
C ARG A 41 -9.70 -5.45 2.04
N MET A 42 -8.78 -4.76 2.72
CA MET A 42 -7.37 -4.77 2.35
C MET A 42 -6.78 -6.17 2.51
N GLY A 43 -5.90 -6.54 1.58
CA GLY A 43 -5.02 -7.69 1.74
C GLY A 43 -3.77 -7.35 2.55
N SER A 44 -2.75 -8.19 2.44
CA SER A 44 -1.43 -7.94 3.04
C SER A 44 -0.50 -7.09 2.15
N VAL A 45 -0.94 -6.71 0.95
CA VAL A 45 -0.14 -5.96 -0.01
C VAL A 45 -0.97 -4.80 -0.56
N LEU A 46 -0.35 -3.62 -0.65
CA LEU A 46 -0.91 -2.44 -1.29
C LEU A 46 0.01 -2.04 -2.45
N ARG A 47 -0.58 -1.63 -3.56
CA ARG A 47 0.14 -0.90 -4.61
C ARG A 47 0.19 0.56 -4.18
N ALA A 48 1.38 1.15 -4.16
CA ALA A 48 1.56 2.55 -3.82
C ALA A 48 2.14 3.33 -5.00
N TYR A 49 1.56 4.47 -5.33
CA TYR A 49 2.05 5.37 -6.38
C TYR A 49 1.77 6.83 -6.05
N VAL A 50 2.45 7.75 -6.74
CA VAL A 50 2.26 9.19 -6.57
C VAL A 50 1.42 9.73 -7.71
N GLU A 51 0.30 10.37 -7.40
CA GLU A 51 -0.59 11.01 -8.37
C GLU A 51 -1.02 12.39 -7.85
N ASP A 52 -0.78 13.45 -8.62
CA ASP A 52 -1.09 14.85 -8.26
C ASP A 52 -0.59 15.27 -6.87
N GLY A 53 0.62 14.83 -6.50
CA GLY A 53 1.21 15.11 -5.18
C GLY A 53 0.58 14.33 -4.02
N ARG A 54 -0.21 13.29 -4.31
CA ARG A 54 -0.83 12.39 -3.33
C ARG A 54 -0.13 11.04 -3.36
N LEU A 55 0.15 10.47 -2.18
CA LEU A 55 0.47 9.05 -2.08
C LEU A 55 -0.84 8.27 -2.13
N VAL A 56 -1.07 7.58 -3.24
CA VAL A 56 -2.25 6.72 -3.42
C VAL A 56 -1.85 5.29 -3.10
N MET A 57 -2.64 4.63 -2.26
CA MET A 57 -2.46 3.23 -1.90
C MET A 57 -3.71 2.44 -2.28
N GLU A 58 -3.54 1.45 -3.16
CA GLU A 58 -4.61 0.60 -3.65
C GLU A 58 -4.42 -0.83 -3.14
N PRO A 59 -5.46 -1.47 -2.57
CA PRO A 59 -5.36 -2.87 -2.16
C PRO A 59 -5.06 -3.79 -3.32
N VAL A 60 -4.03 -4.61 -3.17
CA VAL A 60 -3.73 -5.69 -4.09
C VAL A 60 -4.33 -6.97 -3.53
N ARG A 61 -5.18 -7.62 -4.31
CA ARG A 61 -5.72 -8.92 -3.94
C ARG A 61 -4.76 -9.96 -4.50
N VAL A 62 -3.81 -10.38 -3.68
CA VAL A 62 -2.79 -11.39 -4.07
C VAL A 62 -3.45 -12.73 -4.49
N GLU A 63 -4.68 -12.98 -4.05
CA GLU A 63 -5.51 -14.11 -4.48
C GLU A 63 -6.08 -13.97 -5.89
N ASP A 64 -6.00 -12.78 -6.50
CA ASP A 64 -6.42 -12.49 -7.86
C ASP A 64 -5.19 -12.24 -8.76
N PRO A 65 -4.70 -13.28 -9.48
CA PRO A 65 -3.62 -13.15 -10.43
C PRO A 65 -3.89 -12.14 -11.55
N MET A 66 -5.13 -11.69 -11.73
CA MET A 66 -5.50 -10.73 -12.76
C MET A 66 -5.03 -9.30 -12.45
N ASP A 67 -4.84 -8.94 -11.17
CA ASP A 67 -4.56 -7.56 -10.74
C ASP A 67 -3.33 -6.94 -11.44
N PHE A 68 -2.32 -7.75 -11.77
CA PHE A 68 -1.11 -7.29 -12.47
C PHE A 68 -0.96 -7.87 -13.88
N THR A 69 -1.86 -8.75 -14.29
CA THR A 69 -1.75 -9.42 -15.59
C THR A 69 -1.80 -8.41 -16.72
N GLN A 70 -2.69 -7.42 -16.64
CA GLN A 70 -2.82 -6.40 -17.69
C GLN A 70 -1.57 -5.52 -17.79
N GLU A 71 -0.97 -5.14 -16.66
CA GLU A 71 0.24 -4.31 -16.64
C GLU A 71 1.43 -5.05 -17.24
N ILE A 72 1.64 -6.30 -16.83
CA ILE A 72 2.70 -7.14 -17.41
C ILE A 72 2.48 -7.29 -18.92
N ILE A 73 1.25 -7.50 -19.37
CA ILE A 73 0.96 -7.63 -20.81
C ILE A 73 1.25 -6.32 -21.55
N ASN A 74 0.87 -5.17 -21.00
CA ASN A 74 1.13 -3.87 -21.60
C ASN A 74 2.64 -3.62 -21.73
N ASP A 75 3.41 -3.87 -20.65
CA ASP A 75 4.87 -3.73 -20.67
C ASP A 75 5.51 -4.62 -21.73
N LEU A 76 5.06 -5.88 -21.83
CA LEU A 76 5.57 -6.82 -22.84
C LEU A 76 5.18 -6.42 -24.27
N ALA A 77 4.00 -5.82 -24.44
CA ALA A 77 3.55 -5.31 -25.73
C ALA A 77 4.37 -4.08 -26.15
N ASP A 78 4.70 -3.18 -25.21
CA ASP A 78 5.56 -2.02 -25.44
C ASP A 78 7.00 -2.43 -25.79
N GLU A 79 7.46 -3.59 -25.28
CA GLU A 79 8.72 -4.22 -25.65
C GLU A 79 8.69 -4.94 -27.01
N GLY A 80 7.52 -5.01 -27.66
CA GLY A 80 7.35 -5.64 -28.97
C GLY A 80 7.39 -7.17 -28.96
N LEU A 81 7.27 -7.81 -27.79
CA LEU A 81 7.26 -9.27 -27.67
C LEU A 81 5.95 -9.83 -28.23
N THR A 82 6.03 -10.97 -28.94
CA THR A 82 4.84 -11.61 -29.53
C THR A 82 4.91 -13.13 -29.42
N GLY A 83 3.76 -13.80 -29.66
CA GLY A 83 3.70 -15.25 -29.80
C GLY A 83 4.21 -16.01 -28.56
N GLU A 84 5.11 -16.98 -28.77
CA GLU A 84 5.67 -17.81 -27.70
C GLU A 84 6.65 -17.06 -26.79
N GLU A 85 7.34 -16.05 -27.32
CA GLU A 85 8.27 -15.22 -26.54
C GLU A 85 7.50 -14.41 -25.49
N LEU A 86 6.37 -13.83 -25.88
CA LEU A 86 5.47 -13.11 -24.96
C LEU A 86 4.96 -14.03 -23.85
N LYS A 87 4.51 -15.25 -24.18
CA LYS A 87 4.00 -16.20 -23.16
C LYS A 87 5.06 -16.59 -22.15
N LYS A 88 6.28 -16.87 -22.63
CA LYS A 88 7.40 -17.27 -21.78
C LYS A 88 7.82 -16.14 -20.84
N GLU A 89 7.93 -14.93 -21.38
CA GLU A 89 8.37 -13.77 -20.60
C GLU A 89 7.28 -13.30 -19.61
N PHE A 90 6.00 -13.37 -20.00
CA PHE A 90 4.87 -13.15 -19.12
C PHE A 90 4.89 -14.08 -17.90
N ALA A 91 5.05 -15.39 -18.12
CA ALA A 91 5.11 -16.36 -17.03
C ALA A 91 6.28 -16.05 -16.07
N ARG A 92 7.46 -15.72 -16.62
CA ARG A 92 8.66 -15.38 -15.86
C ARG A 92 8.47 -14.14 -14.99
N ARG A 93 7.93 -13.05 -15.56
CA ARG A 93 7.69 -11.79 -14.83
C ARG A 93 6.65 -11.96 -13.74
N ARG A 94 5.56 -12.66 -14.06
CA ARG A 94 4.48 -12.95 -13.10
C ARG A 94 5.02 -13.74 -11.89
N GLU A 95 5.81 -14.78 -12.13
CA GLU A 95 6.40 -15.59 -11.05
C GLU A 95 7.38 -14.78 -10.19
N GLY A 96 8.25 -13.99 -10.82
CA GLY A 96 9.19 -13.10 -10.10
C GLY A 96 8.47 -12.08 -9.23
N MET A 97 7.38 -11.50 -9.73
CA MET A 97 6.56 -10.53 -8.99
C MET A 97 5.90 -11.18 -7.77
N LEU A 98 5.26 -12.34 -7.93
CA LEU A 98 4.65 -13.09 -6.81
C LEU A 98 5.68 -13.44 -5.74
N ALA A 99 6.89 -13.88 -6.14
CA ALA A 99 7.97 -14.18 -5.21
C ALA A 99 8.44 -12.94 -4.44
N ALA A 100 8.59 -11.80 -5.12
CA ALA A 100 8.97 -10.53 -4.51
C ALA A 100 7.90 -10.04 -3.51
N MET A 101 6.62 -10.12 -3.87
CA MET A 101 5.52 -9.75 -2.99
C MET A 101 5.47 -10.63 -1.73
N LYS A 102 5.65 -11.94 -1.88
CA LYS A 102 5.70 -12.86 -0.73
C LYS A 102 6.83 -12.50 0.22
N LYS A 103 8.03 -12.23 -0.33
CA LYS A 103 9.19 -11.82 0.46
C LYS A 103 8.95 -10.49 1.19
N LEU A 104 8.34 -9.51 0.52
CA LEU A 104 7.96 -8.23 1.13
C LEU A 104 7.03 -8.41 2.33
N VAL A 105 6.02 -9.30 2.20
CA VAL A 105 5.09 -9.59 3.30
C VAL A 105 5.81 -10.27 4.48
N GLU A 106 6.73 -11.20 4.21
CA GLU A 106 7.52 -11.87 5.24
C GLU A 106 8.44 -10.90 5.98
N GLU A 107 9.15 -10.03 5.26
CA GLU A 107 10.02 -9.00 5.84
C GLU A 107 9.22 -8.01 6.70
N SER A 108 8.08 -7.53 6.19
CA SER A 108 7.21 -6.60 6.92
C SER A 108 6.71 -7.19 8.23
N ARG A 109 6.32 -8.48 8.24
CA ARG A 109 5.91 -9.18 9.47
C ARG A 109 7.04 -9.27 10.48
N LYS A 110 8.26 -9.57 10.03
CA LYS A 110 9.43 -9.63 10.90
C LYS A 110 9.73 -8.27 11.51
N GLU A 111 9.70 -7.21 10.72
CA GLU A 111 9.93 -5.85 11.20
C GLU A 111 8.89 -5.39 12.22
N ALA A 112 7.62 -5.75 12.03
CA ALA A 112 6.54 -5.45 12.97
C ALA A 112 6.75 -6.14 14.32
N LEU A 113 7.15 -7.42 14.31
CA LEU A 113 7.44 -8.19 15.53
C LEU A 113 8.64 -7.64 16.31
N GLU A 114 9.62 -7.03 15.62
CA GLU A 114 10.80 -6.43 16.23
C GLU A 114 10.58 -4.98 16.70
N SER A 115 9.43 -4.38 16.40
CA SER A 115 9.12 -3.00 16.77
C SER A 115 8.39 -2.90 18.11
N SER A 116 8.79 -1.95 18.95
CA SER A 116 8.13 -1.63 20.23
C SER A 116 7.28 -0.36 20.17
N GLU A 117 6.94 0.10 18.97
CA GLU A 117 6.15 1.32 18.79
C GLU A 117 4.66 1.03 19.00
N PRO A 118 3.89 1.95 19.62
CA PRO A 118 2.46 1.77 19.81
C PRO A 118 1.78 1.68 18.44
N ASP A 119 0.84 0.75 18.32
CA ASP A 119 0.09 0.55 17.09
C ASP A 119 -0.80 1.75 16.76
N GLY A 120 -1.32 1.77 15.53
CA GLY A 120 -2.10 2.88 15.00
C GLY A 120 -3.37 3.15 15.78
N ASP A 121 -4.00 2.13 16.34
CA ASP A 121 -5.23 2.27 17.11
C ASP A 121 -4.92 2.92 18.48
N ALA A 122 -3.84 2.51 19.15
CA ALA A 122 -3.39 3.14 20.40
C ALA A 122 -3.02 4.62 20.21
N PHE A 123 -2.34 4.97 19.11
CA PHE A 123 -2.05 6.38 18.78
C PHE A 123 -3.33 7.21 18.55
N MET A 124 -4.34 6.63 17.90
CA MET A 124 -5.62 7.30 17.66
C MET A 124 -6.38 7.53 18.97
N GLU A 125 -6.41 6.54 19.87
CA GLU A 125 -7.01 6.70 21.20
C GLU A 125 -6.30 7.78 22.02
N GLU A 126 -4.98 7.88 21.95
CA GLU A 126 -4.21 8.93 22.59
C GLU A 126 -4.58 10.33 22.06
N LEU A 127 -4.74 10.50 20.74
CA LEU A 127 -5.19 11.77 20.16
C LEU A 127 -6.61 12.17 20.59
N ILE A 128 -7.50 11.19 20.78
CA ILE A 128 -8.89 11.43 21.17
C ILE A 128 -9.01 11.74 22.66
N ASN A 129 -8.22 11.06 23.51
CA ASN A 129 -8.29 11.16 24.96
C ASN A 129 -7.25 12.12 25.58
N GLY A 130 -6.28 12.58 24.79
CA GLY A 130 -5.14 13.40 25.23
C GLY A 130 -5.42 14.88 25.48
N ASP A 131 -6.66 15.34 25.26
CA ASP A 131 -7.14 16.66 25.70
C ASP A 131 -7.99 16.50 26.98
N ALA A 132 -7.33 16.39 28.14
CA ALA A 132 -7.92 16.56 29.48
C ALA A 132 -6.93 17.24 30.43
#